data_AF-A0A358L499-F1
#
_entry.id   AF-A0A358L499-F1
#
_cell.length_a   1.000
_cell.length_b   1.000
_cell.length_c   1.000
_cell.angle_alpha   90.00
_cell.angle_beta   90.00
_cell.angle_gamma   90.00
#
_symmetry.space_group_name_H-M   'P 1'
#
loop_
_entity.id
_entity.type
_entity.pdbx_description
1 polymer ?
#
loop_
_entity_poly.entity_id
_entity_poly.type
_entity_poly.pdbx_seq_one_letter_code
_entity_poly.pdbx_strand_id
1 'polypeptide(L)'
;RLAELCATAPLPGWTVVDGGAVPENDIGYLREQLPDHLVIVDATDMGLAPGEMRLIDESDIADMFIMTTHTLPLTFLIQQLREAIPHITFVGIQPDVVAFYAPLSPAVEQAVGELYQRLPRLETGLGIARFHPQPT
;
A
#
# COMPACT_ATOMS: atom_id res chain seq x y z
N ARG A 1 5.28 6.83 -7.74
CA ARG A 1 5.08 6.08 -9.02
C ARG A 1 3.66 5.59 -9.27
N LEU A 2 3.01 4.81 -8.38
CA LEU A 2 1.61 4.40 -8.63
C LEU A 2 0.66 5.61 -8.74
N ALA A 3 0.80 6.59 -7.82
CA ALA A 3 0.02 7.82 -7.88
C ALA A 3 0.20 8.59 -9.20
N GLU A 4 1.43 8.68 -9.72
CA GLU A 4 1.72 9.27 -11.04
C GLU A 4 1.02 8.52 -12.19
N LEU A 5 1.01 7.19 -12.16
CA LEU A 5 0.31 6.39 -13.16
C LEU A 5 -1.20 6.66 -13.12
N CYS A 6 -1.79 6.72 -11.92
CA CYS A 6 -3.21 7.05 -11.81
C CYS A 6 -3.51 8.52 -12.17
N ALA A 7 -2.58 9.44 -11.99
CA ALA A 7 -2.75 10.83 -12.43
C ALA A 7 -2.70 10.96 -13.96
N THR A 8 -1.86 10.17 -14.63
CA THR A 8 -1.74 10.15 -16.09
C THR A 8 -2.85 9.37 -16.78
N ALA A 9 -3.33 8.30 -16.14
CA ALA A 9 -4.45 7.48 -16.59
C ALA A 9 -5.40 7.19 -15.41
N PRO A 10 -6.35 8.09 -15.11
CA PRO A 10 -7.28 7.92 -13.99
C PRO A 10 -8.15 6.68 -14.12
N LEU A 11 -8.32 5.96 -13.01
CA LEU A 11 -9.24 4.85 -12.91
C LEU A 11 -10.64 5.39 -12.50
N PRO A 12 -11.72 5.06 -13.25
CA PRO A 12 -13.07 5.48 -12.87
C PRO A 12 -13.45 4.99 -11.47
N GLY A 13 -14.00 5.87 -10.64
CA GLY A 13 -14.40 5.53 -9.26
C GLY A 13 -13.26 5.52 -8.24
N TRP A 14 -12.03 5.87 -8.63
CA TRP A 14 -10.89 5.96 -7.72
C TRP A 14 -10.49 7.41 -7.46
N THR A 15 -10.37 7.77 -6.19
CA THR A 15 -9.66 8.97 -5.74
C THR A 15 -8.25 8.57 -5.33
N VAL A 16 -7.25 9.26 -5.85
CA VAL A 16 -5.83 8.95 -5.62
C VAL A 16 -5.24 9.99 -4.70
N VAL A 17 -4.61 9.53 -3.62
CA VAL A 17 -3.87 10.36 -2.67
C VAL A 17 -2.40 9.91 -2.68
N ASP A 18 -1.49 10.85 -2.90
CA ASP A 18 -0.05 10.59 -2.76
C ASP A 18 0.37 10.95 -1.33
N GLY A 19 0.37 9.97 -0.44
CA GLY A 19 0.67 10.16 0.99
C GLY A 19 2.13 10.47 1.30
N GLY A 20 3.02 10.40 0.30
CA GLY A 20 4.44 10.67 0.45
C GLY A 20 5.08 9.90 1.61
N ALA A 21 5.90 10.57 2.41
CA ALA A 21 6.59 9.98 3.56
C ALA A 21 5.82 10.10 4.89
N VAL A 22 4.71 10.84 4.91
CA VAL A 22 3.98 11.24 6.13
C VAL A 22 2.47 11.12 5.88
N PRO A 23 1.95 9.90 5.67
CA PRO A 23 0.58 9.67 5.24
C PRO A 23 -0.47 10.01 6.32
N GLU A 24 -0.07 10.21 7.58
CA GLU A 24 -0.96 10.66 8.66
C GLU A 24 -1.53 12.06 8.44
N ASN A 25 -0.88 12.89 7.62
CA ASN A 25 -1.37 14.23 7.29
C ASN A 25 -2.67 14.18 6.46
N ASP A 26 -2.95 13.04 5.81
CA ASP A 26 -4.11 12.88 4.93
C ASP A 26 -5.35 12.34 5.65
N ILE A 27 -5.27 12.04 6.96
CA ILE A 27 -6.39 11.46 7.74
C ILE A 27 -7.66 12.30 7.62
N GLY A 28 -7.56 13.62 7.78
CA GLY A 28 -8.71 14.52 7.71
C GLY A 28 -9.39 14.46 6.34
N TYR A 29 -8.59 14.56 5.28
CA TYR A 29 -9.07 14.47 3.90
C TYR A 29 -9.73 13.11 3.62
N LEU A 30 -9.07 12.01 3.97
CA LEU A 30 -9.58 10.65 3.73
C LEU A 30 -10.91 10.40 4.46
N ARG A 31 -11.09 10.94 5.67
CA ARG A 31 -12.36 10.88 6.41
C ARG A 31 -13.48 11.66 5.74
N GLU A 32 -13.17 12.82 5.17
CA GLU A 32 -14.16 13.64 4.47
C GLU A 32 -14.61 13.01 3.14
N GLN A 33 -13.75 12.22 2.49
CA GLN A 33 -14.11 11.51 1.27
C GLN A 33 -15.14 10.39 1.49
N LEU A 34 -15.25 9.86 2.73
CA LEU A 34 -16.14 8.75 3.09
C LEU A 34 -16.13 7.59 2.07
N PRO A 35 -14.96 7.03 1.70
CA PRO A 35 -14.92 5.96 0.72
C PRO A 35 -15.47 4.66 1.31
N ASP A 36 -16.12 3.85 0.47
CA ASP A 36 -16.50 2.48 0.83
C ASP A 36 -15.27 1.58 1.01
N HIS A 37 -14.18 1.85 0.28
CA HIS A 37 -12.95 1.07 0.34
C HIS A 37 -11.70 1.95 0.18
N LEU A 38 -10.78 1.84 1.13
CA LEU A 38 -9.43 2.40 1.06
C LEU A 38 -8.41 1.32 0.70
N VAL A 39 -7.61 1.54 -0.34
CA VAL A 39 -6.44 0.72 -0.66
C VAL A 39 -5.18 1.51 -0.35
N ILE A 40 -4.37 1.01 0.58
CA ILE A 40 -3.06 1.55 0.93
C ILE A 40 -2.01 0.70 0.20
N VAL A 41 -1.08 1.34 -0.48
CA VAL A 41 0.00 0.68 -1.21
C VAL A 41 1.32 1.25 -0.76
N ASP A 42 2.24 0.40 -0.31
CA ASP A 42 3.56 0.82 0.14
C ASP A 42 4.64 -0.17 -0.28
N ALA A 43 5.89 0.30 -0.35
CA ALA A 43 7.05 -0.57 -0.42
C ALA A 43 7.25 -1.23 0.95
N THR A 44 7.23 -2.56 1.01
CA THR A 44 7.30 -3.29 2.29
C THR A 44 8.32 -4.40 2.19
N ASP A 45 9.30 -4.39 3.10
CA ASP A 45 10.28 -5.48 3.17
C ASP A 45 9.64 -6.71 3.83
N MET A 46 9.43 -7.73 3.02
CA MET A 46 8.80 -9.00 3.35
C MET A 46 9.79 -10.17 3.31
N GLY A 47 11.07 -9.92 2.98
CA GLY A 47 12.04 -10.98 2.69
C GLY A 47 11.69 -11.83 1.47
N LEU A 48 10.91 -11.29 0.53
CA LEU A 48 10.50 -11.96 -0.71
C LEU A 48 11.39 -11.55 -1.90
N ALA A 49 11.11 -12.09 -3.09
CA ALA A 49 11.75 -11.60 -4.31
C ALA A 49 11.27 -10.17 -4.66
N PRO A 50 12.14 -9.29 -5.18
CA PRO A 50 11.74 -7.94 -5.56
C PRO A 50 10.52 -7.91 -6.50
N GLY A 51 9.59 -6.99 -6.25
CA GLY A 51 8.34 -6.87 -6.99
C GLY A 51 7.23 -7.84 -6.55
N GLU A 52 7.50 -8.80 -5.67
CA GLU A 52 6.45 -9.63 -5.09
C GLU A 52 5.44 -8.76 -4.30
N MET A 53 4.16 -8.99 -4.53
CA MET A 53 3.08 -8.28 -3.84
C MET A 53 2.39 -9.18 -2.82
N ARG A 54 2.04 -8.64 -1.65
CA ARG A 54 1.18 -9.33 -0.68
C ARG A 54 0.10 -8.42 -0.14
N LEU A 55 -1.06 -9.03 0.14
CA LEU A 55 -2.06 -8.42 1.00
C LEU A 55 -1.62 -8.62 2.45
N ILE A 56 -1.43 -7.53 3.19
CA ILE A 56 -0.93 -7.58 4.56
C ILE A 56 -2.10 -7.32 5.50
N ASP A 57 -2.35 -8.25 6.42
CA ASP A 57 -3.35 -8.07 7.47
C ASP A 57 -2.81 -7.06 8.50
N GLU A 58 -3.69 -6.24 9.09
CA GLU A 58 -3.26 -5.15 9.98
C GLU A 58 -2.42 -5.63 11.18
N SER A 59 -2.71 -6.83 11.71
CA SER A 59 -1.91 -7.43 12.77
C SER A 59 -0.45 -7.59 12.36
N ASP A 60 -0.19 -7.95 11.11
CA ASP A 60 1.15 -8.21 10.59
C ASP A 60 1.86 -6.89 10.25
N ILE A 61 1.12 -5.84 9.87
CA ILE A 61 1.68 -4.49 9.66
C ILE A 61 2.34 -3.99 10.95
N ALA A 62 1.73 -4.24 12.12
CA ALA A 62 2.34 -3.85 13.38
C ALA A 62 3.69 -4.54 13.61
N ASP A 63 3.79 -5.84 13.31
CA ASP A 63 4.99 -6.63 13.56
C ASP A 63 6.11 -6.37 12.55
N MET A 64 5.76 -6.18 11.27
CA MET A 64 6.72 -5.99 10.17
C MET A 64 7.46 -4.65 10.24
N PHE A 65 6.80 -3.60 10.73
CA PHE A 65 7.35 -2.25 10.66
C PHE A 65 8.12 -1.81 11.91
N ILE A 66 8.16 -2.61 13.00
CA ILE A 66 8.88 -2.33 14.27
C ILE A 66 10.37 -1.99 14.08
N MET A 67 11.00 -2.40 12.97
CA MET A 67 12.45 -2.27 12.74
C MET A 67 12.88 -1.08 11.85
N THR A 68 11.96 -0.22 11.39
CA THR A 68 12.31 0.92 10.51
C THR A 68 12.05 2.27 11.20
N THR A 69 12.81 3.33 10.92
CA THR A 69 12.63 4.65 11.55
C THR A 69 11.39 5.45 11.08
N HIS A 70 10.45 4.80 10.39
CA HIS A 70 9.13 5.32 9.98
C HIS A 70 8.00 4.50 10.63
N THR A 71 8.11 4.24 11.93
CA THR A 71 7.57 3.04 12.62
C THR A 71 6.13 3.13 13.16
N LEU A 72 5.54 4.33 13.28
CA LEU A 72 4.20 4.57 13.83
C LEU A 72 3.09 5.01 12.82
N PRO A 73 3.37 5.60 11.65
CA PRO A 73 2.37 6.32 10.89
C PRO A 73 1.30 5.44 10.22
N LEU A 74 1.65 4.25 9.70
CA LEU A 74 0.69 3.43 8.94
C LEU A 74 -0.29 2.65 9.82
N THR A 75 0.17 2.02 10.91
CA THR A 75 -0.74 1.38 11.87
C THR A 75 -1.65 2.40 12.53
N PHE A 76 -1.11 3.57 12.91
CA PHE A 76 -1.91 4.67 13.43
C PHE A 76 -2.93 5.18 12.40
N LEU A 77 -2.51 5.40 11.15
CA LEU A 77 -3.40 5.81 10.05
C LEU A 77 -4.58 4.85 9.89
N ILE A 78 -4.31 3.54 9.82
CA ILE A 78 -5.36 2.52 9.67
C ILE A 78 -6.32 2.55 10.86
N GLN A 79 -5.80 2.67 12.09
CA GLN A 79 -6.62 2.77 13.29
C GLN A 79 -7.53 4.00 13.28
N GLN A 80 -7.01 5.18 12.89
CA GLN A 80 -7.79 6.41 12.82
C GLN A 80 -8.89 6.37 11.75
N LEU A 81 -8.67 5.61 10.67
CA LEU A 81 -9.58 5.55 9.54
C LEU A 81 -10.61 4.42 9.63
N ARG A 82 -10.33 3.36 10.39
CA ARG A 82 -11.21 2.18 10.48
C ARG A 82 -12.63 2.49 10.94
N GLU A 83 -12.81 3.47 11.83
CA GLU A 83 -14.16 3.85 12.29
C GLU A 83 -15.00 4.51 11.18
N ALA A 84 -14.34 5.11 10.18
CA ALA A 84 -14.99 5.85 9.10
C ALA A 84 -15.07 5.04 7.79
N ILE A 85 -14.15 4.10 7.57
CA ILE A 85 -13.99 3.39 6.29
C ILE A 85 -14.18 1.88 6.54
N PRO A 86 -15.22 1.24 5.96
CA PRO A 86 -15.58 -0.13 6.30
C PRO A 86 -14.61 -1.16 5.74
N HIS A 87 -13.96 -0.86 4.60
CA HIS A 87 -13.00 -1.77 3.97
C HIS A 87 -11.65 -1.08 3.79
N ILE A 88 -10.61 -1.64 4.41
CA ILE A 88 -9.23 -1.19 4.25
C ILE A 88 -8.40 -2.38 3.76
N THR A 89 -7.68 -2.19 2.65
CA THR A 89 -6.76 -3.20 2.11
C THR A 89 -5.37 -2.62 2.02
N PHE A 90 -4.40 -3.32 2.61
CA PHE A 90 -2.99 -2.97 2.50
C PHE A 90 -2.30 -3.89 1.49
N VAL A 91 -1.62 -3.30 0.50
CA VAL A 91 -0.81 -4.00 -0.49
C VAL A 91 0.64 -3.61 -0.29
N GLY A 92 1.45 -4.56 0.19
CA GLY A 92 2.90 -4.40 0.24
C GLY A 92 3.55 -4.87 -1.05
N ILE A 93 4.51 -4.11 -1.57
CA ILE A 93 5.38 -4.51 -2.69
C ILE A 93 6.81 -4.65 -2.19
N GLN A 94 7.43 -5.81 -2.40
CA GLN A 94 8.82 -6.05 -1.99
C GLN A 94 9.78 -5.12 -2.76
N PRO A 95 10.55 -4.26 -2.08
CA PRO A 95 11.60 -3.48 -2.74
C PRO A 95 12.81 -4.37 -3.08
N ASP A 96 13.60 -3.93 -4.07
CA ASP A 96 14.90 -4.53 -4.42
C ASP A 96 16.02 -3.97 -3.54
N VAL A 97 16.26 -2.66 -3.66
CA VAL A 97 17.24 -1.91 -2.87
C VAL A 97 16.60 -0.62 -2.41
N VAL A 98 16.67 -0.33 -1.11
CA VAL A 98 16.27 0.96 -0.54
C VAL A 98 17.54 1.80 -0.34
N ALA A 99 17.90 2.57 -1.36
CA ALA A 99 19.06 3.47 -1.33
C ALA A 99 18.70 4.87 -1.84
N PHE A 100 19.35 5.89 -1.29
CA PHE A 100 19.11 7.28 -1.65
C PHE A 100 19.41 7.51 -3.15
N TYR A 101 18.46 8.10 -3.89
CA TYR A 101 18.49 8.29 -5.35
C TYR A 101 18.54 7.02 -6.23
N ALA A 102 18.32 5.83 -5.68
CA ALA A 102 18.16 4.65 -6.54
C ALA A 102 16.82 4.73 -7.29
N PRO A 103 16.81 4.48 -8.62
CA PRO A 103 15.55 4.33 -9.35
C PRO A 103 14.82 3.08 -8.87
N LEU A 104 13.52 2.99 -9.18
CA LEU A 104 12.78 1.74 -9.03
C LEU A 104 13.44 0.64 -9.88
N SER A 105 13.56 -0.55 -9.33
CA SER A 105 14.03 -1.69 -10.11
C SER A 105 12.97 -2.10 -11.13
N PRO A 106 13.36 -2.72 -12.27
CA PRO A 106 12.40 -3.18 -13.27
C PRO A 106 11.31 -4.09 -12.71
N ALA A 107 11.64 -4.93 -11.72
CA ALA A 107 10.69 -5.82 -11.06
C ALA A 107 9.61 -5.04 -10.28
N VAL A 108 10.01 -3.99 -9.55
CA VAL A 108 9.06 -3.15 -8.80
C VAL A 108 8.23 -2.28 -9.76
N GLU A 109 8.83 -1.75 -10.83
CA GLU A 109 8.07 -1.02 -11.85
C GLU A 109 7.00 -1.89 -12.50
N GLN A 110 7.34 -3.14 -12.84
CA GLN A 110 6.38 -4.11 -13.36
C GLN A 110 5.28 -4.39 -12.34
N ALA A 111 5.62 -4.63 -11.08
CA ALA A 111 4.65 -4.89 -10.02
C ALA A 111 3.66 -3.74 -9.84
N VAL A 112 4.13 -2.49 -9.86
CA VAL A 112 3.27 -1.30 -9.81
C VAL A 112 2.33 -1.22 -11.01
N GLY A 113 2.83 -1.53 -12.21
CA GLY A 113 2.00 -1.59 -13.42
C GLY A 113 0.95 -2.70 -13.36
N GLU A 114 1.31 -3.88 -12.86
CA GLU A 114 0.38 -4.99 -12.65
C GLU A 114 -0.69 -4.65 -11.61
N LEU A 115 -0.30 -4.04 -10.49
CA LEU A 115 -1.23 -3.59 -9.46
C LEU A 115 -2.25 -2.61 -10.03
N TYR A 116 -1.78 -1.60 -10.77
CA TYR A 116 -2.66 -0.63 -11.45
C TYR A 116 -3.72 -1.32 -12.33
N GLN A 117 -3.34 -2.35 -13.10
CA GLN A 117 -4.28 -3.11 -13.93
C GLN A 117 -5.25 -3.98 -13.12
N ARG A 118 -4.89 -4.34 -11.88
CA ARG A 118 -5.70 -5.16 -10.98
C ARG A 118 -6.66 -4.33 -10.12
N LEU A 119 -6.35 -3.07 -9.82
CA LEU A 119 -7.20 -2.20 -8.97
C LEU A 119 -8.68 -2.20 -9.39
N PRO A 120 -9.06 -2.11 -10.68
CA PRO A 120 -10.48 -2.18 -11.09
C PRO A 120 -11.22 -3.47 -10.70
N ARG A 121 -10.50 -4.52 -10.27
CA ARG A 121 -11.04 -5.81 -9.86
C ARG A 121 -11.18 -5.97 -8.36
N LEU A 122 -10.95 -4.90 -7.58
CA LEU A 122 -10.93 -4.93 -6.11
C LEU A 122 -12.08 -5.74 -5.51
N GLU A 123 -13.32 -5.49 -5.95
CA GLU A 123 -14.53 -6.17 -5.47
C GLU A 123 -14.54 -7.68 -5.74
N THR A 124 -13.91 -8.11 -6.84
CA THR A 124 -13.79 -9.53 -7.23
C THR A 124 -12.49 -10.18 -6.74
N GLY A 125 -11.62 -9.40 -6.10
CA GLY A 125 -10.30 -9.81 -5.65
C GLY A 125 -9.16 -9.40 -6.60
N LEU A 126 -8.08 -8.89 -6.03
CA LEU A 126 -6.88 -8.43 -6.75
C LEU A 126 -5.99 -9.58 -7.28
N GLY A 127 -6.26 -10.82 -6.90
CA GLY A 127 -5.41 -11.97 -7.23
C GLY A 127 -4.00 -11.84 -6.63
N ILE A 128 -3.88 -11.20 -5.48
CA ILE A 128 -2.64 -11.03 -4.71
C ILE A 128 -2.71 -11.97 -3.51
N ALA A 129 -1.63 -12.73 -3.27
CA ALA A 129 -1.55 -13.66 -2.15
C ALA A 129 -1.51 -12.91 -0.80
N ARG A 130 -2.01 -13.52 0.27
CA ARG A 130 -1.84 -12.98 1.63
C ARG A 130 -0.41 -13.12 2.09
N PHE A 131 0.06 -12.15 2.85
CA PHE A 131 1.30 -12.27 3.59
C PHE A 131 1.12 -13.31 4.70
N HIS A 132 2.15 -14.12 4.92
CA HIS A 132 2.21 -15.07 6.01
C HIS A 132 3.57 -14.89 6.66
N PRO A 133 3.64 -14.32 7.88
CA PRO A 133 4.91 -14.20 8.58
C PRO A 133 5.49 -15.59 8.83
N GLN A 134 6.78 -15.77 8.54
CA GLN A 134 7.48 -16.99 8.94
C GLN A 134 7.58 -17.01 10.47
N PRO A 135 7.23 -18.11 11.15
CA PRO A 135 7.46 -18.22 12.58
C PRO A 135 8.97 -18.12 12.84
N THR A 136 9.33 -17.24 13.78
CA THR A 136 10.70 -17.10 14.32
C THR A 136 11.17 -18.37 15.01
#